data_AF-A0A3P7LH98-F1
#
_entry.id   AF-A0A3P7LH98-F1
#
_cell.length_a   1.000
_cell.length_b   1.000
_cell.length_c   1.000
_cell.angle_alpha   90.00
_cell.angle_beta   90.00
_cell.angle_gamma   90.00
#
_symmetry.space_group_name_H-M   'P 1'
#
loop_
_entity.id
_entity.type
_entity.pdbx_description
1 polymer ?
#
loop_
_entity_poly.entity_id
_entity_poly.type
_entity_poly.pdbx_seq_one_letter_code
_entity_poly.pdbx_strand_id
1 'polypeptide(L)'
;MLFRYVFVARCIAYPFYSKPPPEPTRRYTKISKSQLAALKARFQSFLSGELDIVGDEAFNNAIQSYYDASFHFDRLSTMVKGGGCSMHDFREVFRRNIECRIQCLPDIEGLDKANIISAWIVKFDQICRGGVGPSAAIQQLQFPQPELILTKEHLYDMFQNVLNVKKYEHQILFNAMQEAFADKLSPAF
;
A
#
# COMPACT_ATOMS: atom_id res chain seq x y z
N MET A 1 -12.60 -7.01 31.65
CA MET A 1 -13.38 -6.24 30.64
C MET A 1 -12.97 -4.77 30.62
N LEU A 2 -13.00 -4.07 31.76
CA LEU A 2 -12.67 -2.63 31.87
C LEU A 2 -11.27 -2.24 31.36
N PHE A 3 -10.22 -3.01 31.66
CA PHE A 3 -8.86 -2.72 31.17
C PHE A 3 -8.72 -2.76 29.63
N ARG A 4 -9.39 -3.72 28.97
CA ARG A 4 -9.42 -3.83 27.51
C ARG A 4 -10.17 -2.64 26.89
N TYR A 5 -11.29 -2.25 27.52
CA TYR A 5 -12.07 -1.08 27.13
C TYR A 5 -11.24 0.22 27.25
N VAL A 6 -10.56 0.43 28.37
CA VAL A 6 -9.69 1.61 28.61
C VAL A 6 -8.53 1.64 27.60
N PHE A 7 -7.90 0.50 27.33
CA PHE A 7 -6.82 0.41 26.35
C PHE A 7 -7.31 0.83 24.95
N VAL A 8 -8.38 0.21 24.46
CA VAL A 8 -8.93 0.52 23.13
C VAL A 8 -9.41 1.97 23.07
N ALA A 9 -10.09 2.47 24.10
CA ALA A 9 -10.54 3.86 24.20
C ALA A 9 -9.37 4.86 24.09
N ARG A 10 -8.22 4.56 24.71
CA ARG A 10 -7.00 5.39 24.59
C ARG A 10 -6.37 5.33 23.20
N CYS A 11 -6.37 4.16 22.56
CA CYS A 11 -5.86 4.01 21.20
C CYS A 11 -6.66 4.82 20.16
N ILE A 12 -7.95 5.02 20.41
CA ILE A 12 -8.82 5.80 19.50
C ILE A 12 -9.02 7.25 19.95
N ALA A 13 -8.75 7.59 21.21
CA ALA A 13 -8.99 8.95 21.74
C ALA A 13 -8.25 10.00 20.92
N TYR A 14 -7.00 9.75 20.54
CA TYR A 14 -6.24 10.68 19.71
C TYR A 14 -6.94 10.98 18.36
N PRO A 15 -7.32 9.98 17.53
CA PRO A 15 -8.17 10.20 16.36
C PRO A 15 -9.49 10.94 16.61
N PHE A 16 -10.15 10.75 17.76
CA PHE A 16 -11.41 11.41 18.10
C PHE A 16 -11.25 12.91 18.43
N TYR A 17 -10.12 13.28 19.04
CA TYR A 17 -9.85 14.63 19.52
C TYR A 17 -8.87 15.41 18.64
N SER A 18 -8.16 14.75 17.73
CA SER A 18 -7.28 15.42 16.77
C SER A 18 -8.11 16.26 15.81
N LYS A 19 -7.72 17.52 15.62
CA LYS A 19 -8.23 18.31 14.50
C LYS A 19 -7.76 17.62 13.21
N PRO A 20 -8.65 17.35 12.23
CA PRO A 20 -8.21 16.84 10.95
C PRO A 20 -7.17 17.80 10.35
N PRO A 21 -6.15 17.29 9.64
CA PRO A 21 -5.15 18.16 9.03
C PRO A 21 -5.83 19.13 8.05
N PRO A 22 -5.34 20.38 7.94
CA PRO A 22 -5.95 21.40 7.08
C PRO A 22 -5.95 20.99 5.61
N GLU A 23 -5.02 20.12 5.21
CA GLU A 23 -5.01 19.44 3.91
C GLU A 23 -4.89 17.92 4.08
N PRO A 24 -5.57 17.13 3.22
CA PRO A 24 -5.42 15.68 3.25
C PRO A 24 -3.99 15.30 2.87
N THR A 25 -3.30 14.63 3.79
CA THR A 25 -1.99 14.04 3.49
C THR A 25 -2.17 12.96 2.42
N ARG A 26 -1.41 13.04 1.32
CA ARG A 26 -1.47 12.03 0.25
C ARG A 26 -0.33 11.03 0.40
N ARG A 27 -0.63 9.74 0.30
CA ARG A 27 0.35 8.64 0.42
C ARG A 27 0.12 7.59 -0.64
N TYR A 28 1.19 6.94 -1.10
CA TYR A 28 1.05 5.77 -1.96
C TYR A 28 0.43 4.62 -1.18
N THR A 29 -0.64 4.04 -1.73
CA THR A 29 -1.35 2.94 -1.08
C THR A 29 -0.47 1.69 -1.08
N LYS A 30 -0.34 1.06 0.10
CA LYS A 30 0.42 -0.17 0.27
C LYS A 30 -0.29 -1.32 -0.44
N ILE A 31 0.48 -2.18 -1.11
CA ILE A 31 -0.12 -3.32 -1.81
C ILE A 31 -0.49 -4.42 -0.82
N SER A 32 -1.63 -5.08 -1.05
CA SER A 32 -2.03 -6.24 -0.26
C SER A 32 -1.32 -7.52 -0.71
N LYS A 33 -1.40 -8.59 0.09
CA LYS A 33 -0.92 -9.92 -0.33
C LYS A 33 -1.59 -10.42 -1.61
N SER A 34 -2.90 -10.21 -1.75
CA SER A 34 -3.64 -10.63 -2.94
C SER A 34 -3.22 -9.82 -4.17
N GLN A 35 -2.99 -8.52 -4.01
CA GLN A 35 -2.45 -7.68 -5.08
C GLN A 35 -1.04 -8.09 -5.47
N LEU A 36 -0.18 -8.44 -4.50
CA LEU A 36 1.16 -8.98 -4.78
C LEU A 36 1.09 -10.30 -5.57
N ALA A 37 0.22 -11.22 -5.16
CA ALA A 37 0.05 -12.50 -5.85
C ALA A 37 -0.46 -12.30 -7.29
N ALA A 38 -1.43 -11.42 -7.48
CA ALA A 38 -1.93 -11.06 -8.81
C ALA A 38 -0.84 -10.40 -9.67
N LEU A 39 0.00 -9.54 -9.08
CA LEU A 39 1.12 -8.92 -9.78
C LEU A 39 2.11 -9.99 -10.24
N LYS A 40 2.51 -10.91 -9.37
CA LYS A 40 3.40 -12.04 -9.73
C LYS A 40 2.84 -12.85 -10.89
N ALA A 41 1.56 -13.19 -10.86
CA ALA A 41 0.90 -13.96 -11.93
C ALA A 41 0.94 -13.20 -13.26
N ARG A 42 0.68 -11.88 -13.27
CA ARG A 42 0.75 -11.07 -14.48
C ARG A 42 2.14 -11.02 -15.09
N PHE A 43 3.18 -10.87 -14.26
CA PHE A 43 4.55 -10.94 -14.75
C PHE A 43 4.88 -12.31 -15.35
N GLN A 44 4.40 -13.40 -14.73
CA GLN A 44 4.57 -14.75 -15.29
C GLN A 44 3.86 -14.92 -16.63
N SER A 45 2.60 -14.48 -16.74
CA SER A 45 1.86 -14.51 -18.02
C SER A 45 2.52 -13.66 -19.11
N PHE A 46 3.19 -12.57 -18.75
CA PHE A 46 4.00 -11.82 -19.72
C PHE A 46 5.21 -12.63 -20.19
N LEU A 47 5.97 -13.20 -19.24
CA LEU A 47 7.18 -13.98 -19.54
C LEU A 47 6.87 -15.29 -20.29
N SER A 48 5.69 -15.86 -20.13
CA SER A 48 5.23 -17.02 -20.90
C SER A 48 4.65 -16.65 -22.28
N GLY A 49 4.50 -15.36 -22.59
CA GLY A 49 3.92 -14.89 -23.85
C GLY A 49 2.39 -14.95 -23.93
N GLU A 50 1.70 -15.15 -22.80
CA GLU A 50 0.23 -15.14 -22.72
C GLU A 50 -0.36 -13.73 -22.76
N LEU A 51 0.39 -12.72 -22.32
CA LEU A 51 -0.03 -11.32 -22.40
C LEU A 51 0.32 -10.71 -23.75
N ASP A 52 -0.67 -10.10 -24.39
CA ASP A 52 -0.54 -9.34 -25.64
C ASP A 52 0.15 -7.99 -25.41
N ILE A 53 1.42 -8.02 -25.00
CA ILE A 53 2.27 -6.85 -24.78
C ILE A 53 3.54 -7.04 -25.62
N VAL A 54 3.69 -6.23 -26.67
CA VAL A 54 4.83 -6.32 -27.58
C VAL A 54 6.11 -5.81 -26.91
N GLY A 55 7.03 -6.71 -26.60
CA GLY A 55 8.35 -6.44 -26.03
C GLY A 55 9.48 -6.86 -26.97
N ASP A 56 10.50 -6.02 -27.14
CA ASP A 56 11.75 -6.47 -27.75
C ASP A 56 12.52 -7.40 -26.80
N GLU A 57 13.53 -8.10 -27.30
CA GLU A 57 14.32 -9.04 -26.51
C GLU A 57 15.01 -8.38 -25.31
N ALA A 58 15.46 -7.13 -25.46
CA ALA A 58 16.12 -6.39 -24.40
C ALA A 58 15.14 -6.08 -23.24
N PHE A 59 13.90 -5.71 -23.56
CA PHE A 59 12.82 -5.49 -22.61
C PHE A 59 12.41 -6.79 -21.91
N ASN A 60 12.22 -7.88 -22.66
CA ASN A 60 11.90 -9.19 -22.08
C ASN A 60 12.97 -9.64 -21.08
N ASN A 61 14.24 -9.49 -21.44
CA ASN A 61 15.36 -9.78 -20.54
C ASN A 61 15.40 -8.84 -19.32
N ALA A 62 14.98 -7.59 -19.44
CA ALA A 62 14.90 -6.67 -18.31
C ALA A 62 13.77 -7.06 -17.34
N ILE A 63 12.62 -7.45 -17.87
CA ILE A 63 11.50 -7.95 -17.06
C ILE A 63 11.85 -9.27 -16.37
N GLN A 64 12.51 -10.21 -17.07
CA GLN A 64 12.97 -11.46 -16.48
C GLN A 64 13.92 -11.20 -15.31
N SER A 65 14.97 -10.40 -15.52
CA SER A 65 15.92 -10.03 -14.46
C SER A 65 15.26 -9.32 -13.28
N TYR A 66 14.32 -8.41 -13.55
CA TYR A 66 13.54 -7.75 -12.51
C TYR A 66 12.65 -8.73 -11.74
N TYR A 67 12.02 -9.68 -12.43
CA TYR A 67 11.14 -10.66 -11.82
C TYR A 67 11.90 -11.58 -10.87
N ASP A 68 13.05 -12.09 -11.33
CA ASP A 68 13.92 -12.95 -10.53
C ASP A 68 14.51 -12.20 -9.32
N ALA A 69 14.90 -10.93 -9.50
CA ALA A 69 15.42 -10.13 -8.40
C ALA A 69 14.34 -9.67 -7.40
N SER A 70 13.11 -9.41 -7.84
CA SER A 70 12.07 -8.82 -7.00
C SER A 70 11.19 -9.87 -6.34
N PHE A 71 10.85 -10.96 -7.03
CA PHE A 71 9.80 -11.89 -6.60
C PHE A 71 10.32 -13.24 -6.12
N HIS A 72 11.62 -13.52 -6.31
CA HIS A 72 12.28 -14.76 -5.88
C HIS A 72 12.79 -14.69 -4.42
N PHE A 73 12.85 -13.49 -3.82
CA PHE A 73 13.19 -13.33 -2.40
C PHE A 73 11.96 -13.48 -1.50
N ASP A 74 12.02 -14.44 -0.58
CA ASP A 74 11.03 -14.61 0.51
C ASP A 74 10.83 -13.32 1.33
N ARG A 75 11.87 -12.48 1.40
CA ARG A 75 11.86 -11.19 2.09
C ARG A 75 10.79 -10.22 1.55
N LEU A 76 10.46 -10.27 0.26
CA LEU A 76 9.45 -9.38 -0.33
C LEU A 76 8.04 -9.70 0.21
N SER A 77 7.72 -10.98 0.41
CA SER A 77 6.46 -11.42 1.03
C SER A 77 6.34 -10.91 2.47
N THR A 78 7.45 -10.95 3.22
CA THR A 78 7.52 -10.44 4.61
C THR A 78 7.42 -8.91 4.65
N MET A 79 8.06 -8.21 3.72
CA MET A 79 8.00 -6.76 3.61
C MET A 79 6.59 -6.27 3.25
N VAL A 80 5.90 -6.95 2.32
CA VAL A 80 4.50 -6.65 1.98
C VAL A 80 3.56 -6.99 3.14
N LYS A 81 3.79 -8.09 3.88
CA LYS A 81 3.06 -8.41 5.13
C LYS A 81 3.15 -7.29 6.15
N GLY A 82 4.30 -6.63 6.27
CA GLY A 82 4.51 -5.50 7.17
C GLY A 82 4.03 -4.15 6.64
N GLY A 83 3.39 -4.09 5.46
CA GLY A 83 2.97 -2.84 4.83
C GLY A 83 4.13 -2.00 4.27
N GLY A 84 5.27 -2.63 3.96
CA GLY A 84 6.48 -1.93 3.52
C GLY A 84 6.39 -1.30 2.13
N CYS A 85 5.64 -1.91 1.20
CA CYS A 85 5.70 -1.54 -0.22
C CYS A 85 4.36 -1.12 -0.84
N SER A 86 4.45 -0.20 -1.78
CA SER A 86 3.40 0.30 -2.66
C SER A 86 3.71 -0.03 -4.12
N MET A 87 2.72 0.13 -5.00
CA MET A 87 2.91 -0.06 -6.44
C MET A 87 3.96 0.91 -7.02
N HIS A 88 4.04 2.12 -6.46
CA HIS A 88 5.05 3.11 -6.81
C HIS A 88 6.46 2.59 -6.52
N ASP A 89 6.68 1.95 -5.36
CA ASP A 89 8.00 1.39 -5.00
C ASP A 89 8.45 0.34 -6.02
N PHE A 90 7.55 -0.57 -6.45
CA PHE A 90 7.87 -1.55 -7.49
C PHE A 90 8.26 -0.90 -8.81
N ARG A 91 7.55 0.15 -9.21
CA ARG A 91 7.80 0.91 -10.43
C ARG A 91 9.14 1.64 -10.39
N GLU A 92 9.51 2.24 -9.26
CA GLU A 92 10.81 2.91 -9.11
C GLU A 92 11.98 1.92 -9.09
N VAL A 93 11.82 0.76 -8.46
CA VAL A 93 12.85 -0.30 -8.51
C VAL A 93 13.07 -0.77 -9.96
N PHE A 94 12.00 -0.95 -10.73
CA PHE A 94 12.11 -1.30 -12.15
C PHE A 94 12.77 -0.18 -12.96
N ARG A 95 12.36 1.08 -12.76
CA ARG A 95 12.97 2.24 -13.42
C ARG A 95 14.48 2.28 -13.18
N ARG A 96 14.92 2.14 -11.93
CA ARG A 96 16.35 2.15 -11.58
C ARG A 96 17.11 1.00 -12.24
N ASN A 97 16.51 -0.19 -12.30
CA ASN A 97 17.10 -1.34 -12.97
C ASN A 97 17.35 -1.06 -14.47
N ILE A 98 16.36 -0.51 -15.17
CA ILE A 98 16.48 -0.25 -16.62
C ILE A 98 17.33 0.99 -16.92
N GLU A 99 17.34 2.01 -16.06
CA GLU A 99 18.21 3.18 -16.19
C GLU A 99 19.68 2.75 -16.17
N CYS A 100 20.10 1.93 -15.20
CA CYS A 100 21.46 1.40 -15.15
C CYS A 100 21.80 0.58 -16.40
N ARG A 101 20.87 -0.27 -16.86
CA ARG A 101 21.07 -1.12 -18.04
C ARG A 101 21.22 -0.31 -19.34
N ILE A 102 20.38 0.72 -19.52
CA ILE A 102 20.35 1.55 -20.73
C ILE A 102 21.50 2.56 -20.74
N GLN A 103 21.93 3.07 -19.58
CA GLN A 103 23.11 3.94 -19.48
C GLN A 103 24.38 3.23 -19.95
N CYS A 104 24.50 1.93 -19.73
CA CYS A 104 25.63 1.12 -20.19
C CYS A 104 25.60 0.79 -21.69
N LEU A 105 24.53 1.14 -22.42
CA LEU A 105 24.49 0.92 -23.87
C LEU A 105 25.44 1.89 -24.59
N PRO A 106 26.09 1.44 -25.67
CA PRO A 106 26.86 2.34 -26.53
C PRO A 106 25.94 3.43 -27.10
N ASP A 107 26.52 4.58 -27.42
CA ASP A 107 25.77 5.63 -28.08
C ASP A 107 25.48 5.21 -29.52
N ILE A 108 24.19 5.15 -29.85
CA ILE A 108 23.69 4.75 -31.16
C ILE A 108 23.05 6.00 -31.78
N GLU A 109 23.47 6.34 -32.99
CA GLU A 109 22.98 7.52 -33.69
C GLU A 109 21.45 7.45 -33.88
N GLY A 110 20.73 8.51 -33.48
CA GLY A 110 19.28 8.58 -33.55
C GLY A 110 18.52 7.85 -32.43
N LEU A 111 19.22 7.20 -31.48
CA LEU A 111 18.59 6.49 -30.37
C LEU A 111 18.57 7.34 -29.09
N ASP A 112 17.38 7.75 -28.66
CA ASP A 112 17.20 8.44 -27.38
C ASP A 112 16.94 7.44 -26.24
N LYS A 113 17.93 7.32 -25.35
CA LYS A 113 17.89 6.48 -24.14
C LYS A 113 16.69 6.83 -23.24
N ALA A 114 16.30 8.11 -23.14
CA ALA A 114 15.17 8.53 -22.33
C ALA A 114 13.81 8.05 -22.90
N ASN A 115 13.70 8.00 -24.23
CA ASN A 115 12.53 7.45 -24.91
C ASN A 115 12.40 5.94 -24.69
N ILE A 116 13.51 5.20 -24.69
CA ILE A 116 13.51 3.76 -24.37
C ILE A 116 13.01 3.55 -22.94
N ILE A 117 13.57 4.26 -21.96
CA ILE A 117 13.16 4.18 -20.55
C ILE A 117 11.66 4.46 -20.42
N SER A 118 11.17 5.52 -21.06
CA SER A 118 9.76 5.89 -21.03
C SER A 118 8.86 4.82 -21.66
N ALA A 119 9.26 4.27 -22.81
CA ALA A 119 8.52 3.20 -23.49
C ALA A 119 8.48 1.91 -22.65
N TRP A 120 9.59 1.54 -22.02
CA TRP A 120 9.67 0.37 -21.16
C TRP A 120 8.84 0.52 -19.88
N ILE A 121 8.78 1.72 -19.31
CA ILE A 121 7.90 2.04 -18.18
C ILE A 121 6.43 1.91 -18.55
N VAL A 122 6.03 2.36 -19.75
CA VAL A 122 4.65 2.19 -20.24
C VAL A 122 4.29 0.70 -20.35
N LYS A 123 5.18 -0.12 -20.91
CA LYS A 123 4.98 -1.57 -21.02
C LYS A 123 4.94 -2.25 -19.65
N PHE A 124 5.82 -1.86 -18.71
CA PHE A 124 5.76 -2.32 -17.33
C PHE A 124 4.39 -2.01 -16.71
N ASP A 125 3.88 -0.79 -16.89
CA ASP A 125 2.58 -0.39 -16.39
C ASP A 125 1.43 -1.21 -17.03
N GLN A 126 1.57 -1.62 -18.30
CA GLN A 126 0.62 -2.54 -18.96
C GLN A 126 0.66 -3.95 -18.35
N ILE A 127 1.84 -4.50 -18.07
CA ILE A 127 1.99 -5.80 -17.39
C ILE A 127 1.30 -5.73 -16.02
N CYS A 128 1.55 -4.66 -15.27
CA CYS A 128 0.97 -4.48 -13.95
C CYS A 128 -0.56 -4.41 -13.97
N ARG A 129 -1.17 -3.90 -15.05
CA ARG A 129 -2.64 -3.90 -15.27
C ARG A 129 -3.18 -5.24 -15.76
N GLY A 130 -2.33 -6.12 -16.26
CA GLY A 130 -2.71 -7.43 -16.82
C GLY A 130 -3.05 -7.37 -18.31
N GLY A 131 -2.42 -6.47 -19.08
CA GLY A 131 -2.58 -6.38 -20.53
C GLY A 131 -2.92 -4.99 -21.05
N VAL A 132 -3.37 -4.95 -22.30
CA VAL A 132 -3.75 -3.72 -23.01
C VAL A 132 -5.17 -3.35 -22.61
N GLY A 133 -5.31 -2.42 -21.67
CA GLY A 133 -6.61 -1.91 -21.24
C GLY A 133 -6.55 -1.12 -19.95
N PRO A 134 -7.54 -0.25 -19.68
CA PRO A 134 -7.62 0.49 -18.44
C PRO A 134 -7.98 -0.45 -17.29
N SER A 135 -7.11 -0.52 -16.27
CA SER A 135 -7.46 -1.10 -14.97
C SER A 135 -7.46 0.03 -13.95
N ALA A 136 -8.63 0.63 -13.71
CA ALA A 136 -8.78 1.77 -12.82
C ALA A 136 -8.21 1.46 -11.42
N ALA A 137 -8.45 0.25 -10.90
CA ALA A 137 -7.96 -0.16 -9.58
C ALA A 137 -6.42 -0.13 -9.48
N ILE A 138 -5.70 -0.68 -10.47
CA ILE A 138 -4.23 -0.69 -10.47
C ILE A 138 -3.66 0.70 -10.76
N GLN A 139 -4.29 1.44 -11.67
CA GLN A 139 -3.88 2.79 -12.02
C GLN A 139 -3.96 3.73 -10.80
N GLN A 140 -4.99 3.60 -9.97
CA GLN A 140 -5.10 4.36 -8.72
C GLN A 140 -3.94 4.06 -7.73
N LEU A 141 -3.40 2.84 -7.70
CA LEU A 141 -2.28 2.49 -6.82
C LEU A 141 -0.96 3.16 -7.23
N GLN A 142 -0.87 3.69 -8.45
CA GLN A 142 0.33 4.37 -8.97
C GLN A 142 0.41 5.85 -8.55
N PHE A 143 -0.64 6.39 -7.93
CA PHE A 143 -0.69 7.80 -7.50
C PHE A 143 -0.84 7.91 -5.98
N PRO A 144 -0.36 9.02 -5.39
CA PRO A 144 -0.63 9.32 -3.98
C PRO A 144 -2.13 9.49 -3.75
N GLN A 145 -2.70 8.64 -2.89
CA GLN A 145 -4.10 8.69 -2.50
C GLN A 145 -4.25 9.52 -1.22
N PRO A 146 -5.33 10.30 -1.06
CA PRO A 146 -5.62 10.95 0.21
C PRO A 146 -5.73 9.90 1.31
N GLU A 147 -5.04 10.13 2.42
CA GLU A 147 -5.14 9.28 3.60
C GLU A 147 -6.59 9.26 4.08
N LEU A 148 -7.12 8.07 4.33
CA LEU A 148 -8.52 7.90 4.70
C LEU A 148 -8.74 8.54 6.08
N ILE A 149 -9.39 9.71 6.11
CA ILE A 149 -9.83 10.32 7.36
C ILE A 149 -11.13 9.64 7.76
N LEU A 150 -11.07 8.78 8.77
CA LEU A 150 -12.28 8.16 9.34
C LEU A 150 -13.14 9.24 10.01
N THR A 151 -14.44 9.24 9.70
CA THR A 151 -15.41 10.07 10.43
C THR A 151 -15.55 9.57 11.86
N LYS A 152 -16.08 10.41 12.76
CA LYS A 152 -16.37 10.00 14.14
C LYS A 152 -17.27 8.76 14.18
N GLU A 153 -18.23 8.66 13.28
CA GLU A 153 -19.13 7.51 13.14
C GLU A 153 -18.37 6.25 12.76
N HIS A 154 -17.52 6.29 11.73
CA HIS A 154 -16.68 5.14 11.36
C HIS A 154 -15.75 4.69 12.49
N LEU A 155 -15.19 5.63 13.25
CA LEU A 155 -14.37 5.33 14.42
C LEU A 155 -15.20 4.68 15.54
N TYR A 156 -16.44 5.12 15.76
CA TYR A 156 -17.37 4.52 16.72
C TYR A 156 -17.75 3.09 16.33
N ASP A 157 -18.08 2.86 15.06
CA ASP A 157 -18.42 1.53 14.56
C ASP A 157 -17.22 0.57 14.67
N MET A 158 -16.02 1.05 14.31
CA MET A 158 -14.79 0.28 14.47
C MET A 158 -14.54 -0.07 15.94
N PHE A 159 -14.75 0.89 16.85
CA PHE A 159 -14.63 0.68 18.28
C PHE A 159 -15.59 -0.39 18.81
N GLN A 160 -16.86 -0.31 18.42
CA GLN A 160 -17.88 -1.28 18.82
C GLN A 160 -17.56 -2.68 18.29
N ASN A 161 -17.11 -2.79 17.05
CA ASN A 161 -16.74 -4.06 16.43
C ASN A 161 -15.52 -4.70 17.09
N VAL A 162 -14.47 -3.92 17.40
CA VAL A 162 -13.25 -4.43 18.06
C VAL A 162 -13.53 -4.94 19.47
N LEU A 163 -14.40 -4.25 20.20
CA LEU A 163 -14.75 -4.64 21.57
C LEU A 163 -15.92 -5.63 21.62
N ASN A 164 -16.64 -5.82 20.52
CA ASN A 164 -17.92 -6.51 20.44
C ASN A 164 -18.91 -5.99 21.50
N VAL A 165 -19.04 -4.66 21.56
CA VAL A 165 -19.79 -3.93 22.60
C VAL A 165 -20.89 -3.13 21.92
N LYS A 166 -22.13 -3.30 22.37
CA LYS A 166 -23.28 -2.52 21.91
C LYS A 166 -23.27 -1.12 22.51
N LYS A 167 -24.04 -0.20 21.91
CA LYS A 167 -24.11 1.21 22.34
C LYS A 167 -24.41 1.39 23.83
N TYR A 168 -25.35 0.61 24.39
CA TYR A 168 -25.69 0.69 25.82
C TYR A 168 -24.54 0.17 26.71
N GLU A 169 -23.82 -0.86 26.27
CA GLU A 169 -22.69 -1.44 26.99
C GLU A 169 -21.51 -0.48 27.02
N HIS A 170 -21.28 0.26 25.93
CA HIS A 170 -20.31 1.35 25.89
C HIS A 170 -20.62 2.41 26.97
N GLN A 171 -21.88 2.83 27.10
CA GLN A 171 -22.27 3.82 28.09
C GLN A 171 -21.98 3.36 29.52
N ILE A 172 -22.32 2.11 29.85
CA ILE A 172 -22.06 1.52 31.17
C ILE A 172 -20.55 1.47 31.43
N LEU A 173 -19.77 0.98 30.47
CA LEU A 173 -18.30 0.88 30.58
C LEU A 173 -17.64 2.25 30.67
N PHE A 174 -18.16 3.26 29.96
CA PHE A 174 -17.67 4.63 30.02
C PHE A 174 -17.93 5.26 31.39
N ASN A 175 -19.12 5.08 31.96
CA ASN A 175 -19.45 5.58 33.29
C ASN A 175 -18.58 4.91 34.36
N ALA A 176 -18.49 3.58 34.35
CA ALA A 176 -17.64 2.83 35.28
C ALA A 176 -16.15 3.21 35.15
N MET A 177 -15.70 3.54 33.94
CA MET A 177 -14.35 4.03 33.70
C MET A 177 -14.13 5.41 34.33
N GLN A 178 -15.06 6.35 34.15
CA GLN A 178 -14.98 7.68 34.78
C GLN A 178 -14.94 7.60 36.30
N GLU A 179 -15.80 6.77 36.91
CA GLU A 179 -15.83 6.55 38.37
C GLU A 179 -14.49 5.96 38.86
N ALA A 180 -13.97 4.94 38.18
CA ALA A 180 -12.69 4.33 38.53
C ALA A 180 -11.47 5.27 38.36
N PHE A 181 -11.56 6.31 37.53
CA PHE A 181 -10.53 7.35 37.41
C PHE A 181 -10.73 8.47 38.44
N ALA A 182 -11.97 8.82 38.78
CA ALA A 182 -12.29 9.78 39.83
C ALA A 182 -11.80 9.28 41.20
N ASP A 183 -12.00 8.00 41.51
CA ASP A 183 -11.51 7.38 42.75
C ASP A 183 -9.98 7.35 42.85
N LYS A 184 -9.27 7.34 41.72
CA LYS A 184 -7.79 7.39 41.68
C LYS A 184 -7.19 8.79 41.79
N LEU A 185 -8.01 9.83 41.60
CA LEU A 185 -7.65 11.24 41.72
C LEU A 185 -8.12 11.86 43.04
N SER A 186 -8.89 11.12 43.84
CA SER A 186 -9.12 11.44 45.25
C SER A 186 -7.77 11.37 45.99
N PRO A 187 -7.26 12.47 46.56
CA PRO A 187 -6.13 12.38 47.46
C PRO A 187 -6.58 11.54 48.65
N ALA A 188 -5.89 10.43 48.90
CA ALA A 188 -5.95 9.77 50.19
C ALA A 188 -5.57 10.83 51.24
N PHE A 189 -6.55 11.22 52.05
CA PHE A 189 -6.37 12.12 53.19
C PHE A 189 -5.34 11.54 54.17
#